data_AF-A0A2H0ZIE4-F1
#
_entry.id   AF-A0A2H0ZIE4-F1
#
_cell.length_a   1.000
_cell.length_b   1.000
_cell.length_c   1.000
_cell.angle_alpha   90.00
_cell.angle_beta   90.00
_cell.angle_gamma   90.00
#
_symmetry.space_group_name_H-M   'P 1'
#
loop_
_entity.id
_entity.type
_entity.pdbx_description
1 polymer ?
#
loop_
_entity_poly.entity_id
_entity_poly.type
_entity_poly.pdbx_seq_one_letter_code
_entity_poly.pdbx_strand_id
1 'polypeptide(L)'
;MSVQNSVVLLSRHLSLKEVSPFNLVVDSLNQSAYYIIQEFVSNANAPVLLLSFENSLPPSWATEFMDCSGAQLKEVIKFIIDRSSKIQKKLVIIDSLNYIPCDELTSFMSSLVSPFNTVLAVYHSNCPSPQLTNYPSPLSLLNYIASAAFYVEPENVEDEEDNETSINKLILPIQGTLNGQKFTLKMIKKKKSGKAWQHEFSFDSKMHSYVPLRKAKGSTEDDDELLKDLTTFNLGTSSKQRLAKEQVELPFMEAQAELGKVGGAIVYQFEKDDDYDEEDPYEDPF
;
A
#
# COMPACT_ATOMS: atom_id res chain seq x y z
N MET A 1 -15.90 -8.81 -6.15
CA MET A 1 -16.25 -7.78 -7.16
C MET A 1 -15.67 -8.23 -8.49
N SER A 2 -16.40 -8.04 -9.60
CA SER A 2 -15.88 -8.43 -10.93
C SER A 2 -14.71 -7.53 -11.32
N VAL A 3 -13.79 -8.10 -12.11
CA VAL A 3 -12.56 -7.47 -12.61
C VAL A 3 -12.85 -6.17 -13.39
N GLN A 4 -14.00 -6.06 -14.04
CA GLN A 4 -14.40 -4.87 -14.79
C GLN A 4 -14.75 -3.68 -13.87
N ASN A 5 -15.11 -3.96 -12.62
CA ASN A 5 -15.42 -2.93 -11.63
C ASN A 5 -14.15 -2.23 -11.12
N SER A 6 -13.00 -2.92 -11.06
CA SER A 6 -11.76 -2.32 -10.55
C SER A 6 -11.16 -1.28 -11.50
N VAL A 7 -11.25 -1.48 -12.82
CA VAL A 7 -10.83 -0.48 -13.81
C VAL A 7 -11.68 0.78 -13.70
N VAL A 8 -13.01 0.62 -13.61
CA VAL A 8 -13.94 1.75 -13.42
C VAL A 8 -13.63 2.50 -12.12
N LEU A 9 -13.30 1.78 -11.05
CA LEU A 9 -12.89 2.38 -9.79
C LEU A 9 -11.61 3.22 -9.95
N LEU A 10 -10.58 2.69 -10.61
CA LEU A 10 -9.35 3.42 -10.91
C LEU A 10 -9.63 4.68 -11.74
N SER A 11 -10.39 4.57 -12.84
CA SER A 11 -10.74 5.73 -13.68
C SER A 11 -11.52 6.80 -12.91
N ARG A 12 -12.36 6.41 -11.94
CA ARG A 12 -13.05 7.37 -11.06
C ARG A 12 -12.12 8.07 -10.08
N HIS A 13 -11.06 7.40 -9.61
CA HIS A 13 -10.00 8.04 -8.82
C HIS A 13 -9.20 9.04 -9.66
N LEU A 14 -8.71 8.62 -10.83
CA LEU A 14 -7.95 9.49 -11.75
C LEU A 14 -8.73 10.76 -12.14
N SER A 15 -10.05 10.63 -12.32
CA SER A 15 -10.93 11.76 -12.66
C SER A 15 -11.52 12.54 -11.46
N LEU A 16 -11.05 12.29 -10.23
CA LEU A 16 -11.52 12.93 -8.99
C LEU A 16 -13.04 12.79 -8.72
N LYS A 17 -13.70 11.83 -9.38
CA LYS A 17 -15.12 11.50 -9.20
C LYS A 17 -15.35 10.63 -7.98
N GLU A 18 -14.31 9.92 -7.55
CA GLU A 18 -14.32 9.13 -6.34
C GLU A 18 -13.95 9.97 -5.12
N VAL A 19 -14.67 9.79 -4.01
CA VAL A 19 -14.39 10.54 -2.78
C VAL A 19 -13.15 9.95 -2.12
N SER A 20 -12.01 10.60 -2.35
CA SER A 20 -10.72 10.22 -1.79
C SER A 20 -9.95 11.50 -1.44
N PRO A 21 -10.10 12.03 -0.20
CA PRO A 21 -9.51 13.31 0.18
C PRO A 21 -7.97 13.29 0.13
N PHE A 22 -7.36 12.17 0.49
CA PHE A 22 -5.92 11.97 0.42
C PHE A 22 -5.57 10.68 -0.33
N ASN A 23 -4.85 10.85 -1.43
CA ASN A 23 -4.31 9.80 -2.28
C ASN A 23 -2.78 9.80 -2.15
N LEU A 24 -2.22 8.70 -1.68
CA LEU A 24 -0.78 8.50 -1.58
C LEU A 24 -0.29 7.79 -2.84
N VAL A 25 0.79 8.28 -3.43
CA VAL A 25 1.57 7.55 -4.45
C VAL A 25 2.89 7.15 -3.79
N VAL A 26 3.23 5.88 -3.88
CA VAL A 26 4.50 5.34 -3.41
C VAL A 26 5.27 4.91 -4.64
N ASP A 27 6.41 5.55 -4.84
CA ASP A 27 7.29 5.27 -5.96
C ASP A 27 8.70 4.89 -5.47
N SER A 28 9.57 4.59 -6.41
CA SER A 28 10.92 4.11 -6.14
C SER A 28 11.88 4.56 -7.26
N LEU A 29 13.17 4.32 -7.07
CA LEU A 29 14.17 4.48 -8.12
C LEU A 29 13.88 3.58 -9.34
N ASN A 30 13.23 2.43 -9.10
CA ASN A 30 12.83 1.53 -10.17
C ASN A 30 11.75 2.13 -11.08
N GLN A 31 10.81 2.87 -10.50
CA GLN A 31 9.69 3.47 -11.22
C GLN A 31 9.17 4.67 -10.44
N SER A 32 9.30 5.86 -11.04
CA SER A 32 8.85 7.13 -10.49
C SER A 32 7.34 7.35 -10.65
N ALA A 33 6.79 8.22 -9.82
CA ALA A 33 5.38 8.64 -9.84
C ALA A 33 4.99 9.51 -11.05
N TYR A 34 5.95 9.88 -11.91
CA TYR A 34 5.74 10.86 -12.98
C TYR A 34 4.54 10.53 -13.89
N TYR A 35 4.47 9.31 -14.41
CA TYR A 35 3.42 8.92 -15.36
C TYR A 35 2.04 8.84 -14.70
N ILE A 36 1.95 8.36 -13.46
CA ILE A 36 0.65 8.34 -12.76
C ILE A 36 0.17 9.75 -12.41
N ILE A 37 1.08 10.67 -12.06
CA ILE A 37 0.74 12.09 -11.87
C ILE A 37 0.16 12.69 -13.14
N GLN A 38 0.79 12.45 -14.29
CA GLN A 38 0.28 12.92 -15.58
C GLN A 38 -1.14 12.41 -15.88
N GLU A 39 -1.44 11.19 -15.44
CA GLU A 39 -2.75 10.58 -15.64
C GLU A 39 -3.82 11.14 -14.71
N PHE A 40 -3.47 11.49 -13.47
CA PHE A 40 -4.36 12.27 -12.62
C PHE A 40 -4.63 13.64 -13.23
N VAL A 41 -3.58 14.33 -13.69
CA VAL A 41 -3.69 15.67 -14.27
C VAL A 41 -4.53 15.67 -15.55
N SER A 42 -4.34 14.70 -16.44
CA SER A 42 -5.09 14.58 -17.70
C SER A 42 -6.57 14.29 -17.47
N ASN A 43 -6.90 13.46 -16.45
CA ASN A 43 -8.26 12.99 -16.20
C ASN A 43 -9.07 13.85 -15.22
N ALA A 44 -8.41 14.61 -14.33
CA ALA A 44 -9.05 15.36 -13.25
C ALA A 44 -10.01 16.47 -13.72
N ASN A 45 -9.74 17.08 -14.88
CA ASN A 45 -10.46 18.25 -15.39
C ASN A 45 -10.74 19.32 -14.29
N ALA A 46 -9.71 19.62 -13.50
CA ALA A 46 -9.75 20.53 -12.36
C ALA A 46 -8.46 21.36 -12.29
N PRO A 47 -8.47 22.57 -11.71
CA PRO A 47 -7.26 23.33 -11.48
C PRO A 47 -6.28 22.55 -10.61
N VAL A 48 -5.01 22.55 -11.02
CA VAL A 48 -3.93 21.81 -10.35
C VAL A 48 -3.04 22.77 -9.59
N LEU A 49 -2.96 22.59 -8.27
CA LEU A 49 -2.07 23.33 -7.37
C LEU A 49 -0.89 22.42 -7.06
N LEU A 50 0.30 22.77 -7.54
CA LEU A 50 1.52 22.02 -7.27
C LEU A 50 2.30 22.65 -6.11
N LEU A 51 2.57 21.85 -5.09
CA LEU A 51 3.52 22.11 -4.03
C LEU A 51 4.80 21.33 -4.35
N SER A 52 5.87 22.03 -4.69
CA SER A 52 7.10 21.40 -5.16
C SER A 52 8.25 21.55 -4.18
N PHE A 53 8.73 20.44 -3.63
CA PHE A 53 9.88 20.35 -2.75
C PHE A 53 11.16 19.97 -3.48
N GLU A 54 11.06 19.32 -4.64
CA GLU A 54 12.22 18.85 -5.42
C GLU A 54 12.43 19.59 -6.76
N ASN A 55 11.46 20.39 -7.22
CA ASN A 55 11.59 21.13 -8.48
C ASN A 55 11.31 22.63 -8.31
N SER A 56 12.22 23.46 -8.80
CA SER A 56 12.02 24.93 -8.79
C SER A 56 11.28 25.46 -10.02
N LEU A 57 11.05 24.62 -11.04
CA LEU A 57 10.40 25.03 -12.28
C LEU A 57 8.96 24.51 -12.35
N PRO A 58 7.98 25.38 -12.64
CA PRO A 58 6.59 24.96 -12.79
C PRO A 58 6.42 24.14 -14.07
N PRO A 59 5.75 22.97 -14.01
CA PRO A 59 5.38 22.23 -15.19
C PRO A 59 4.20 22.90 -15.92
N SER A 60 4.09 22.68 -17.23
CA SER A 60 3.09 23.35 -18.09
C SER A 60 1.63 23.06 -17.72
N TRP A 61 1.38 21.98 -17.00
CA TRP A 61 0.04 21.57 -16.57
C TRP A 61 -0.37 22.13 -15.21
N ALA A 62 0.56 22.68 -14.43
CA ALA A 62 0.24 23.29 -13.13
C ALA A 62 -0.48 24.62 -13.34
N THR A 63 -1.67 24.76 -12.76
CA THR A 63 -2.42 26.02 -12.79
C THR A 63 -1.84 27.03 -11.81
N GLU A 64 -1.45 26.55 -10.64
CA GLU A 64 -0.77 27.32 -9.61
C GLU A 64 0.42 26.50 -9.08
N PHE A 65 1.50 27.18 -8.73
CA PHE A 65 2.76 26.55 -8.34
C PHE A 65 3.35 27.28 -7.12
N MET A 66 3.89 26.50 -6.19
CA MET A 66 4.69 26.98 -5.08
C MET A 66 5.98 26.16 -5.00
N ASP A 67 7.13 26.85 -5.03
CA ASP A 67 8.41 26.29 -4.64
C ASP A 67 8.48 26.25 -3.11
N CYS A 68 8.59 25.04 -2.57
CA CYS A 68 8.59 24.73 -1.15
C CYS A 68 10.00 24.48 -0.59
N SER A 69 11.06 24.52 -1.41
CA SER A 69 12.44 24.16 -1.02
C SER A 69 12.98 24.98 0.16
N GLY A 70 12.54 26.23 0.31
CA GLY A 70 12.89 27.12 1.43
C GLY A 70 11.69 27.63 2.25
N ALA A 71 10.48 27.14 1.98
CA ALA A 71 9.27 27.65 2.61
C ALA A 71 9.00 26.97 3.95
N GLN A 72 8.44 27.70 4.91
CA GLN A 72 7.94 27.08 6.15
C GLN A 72 6.61 26.36 5.88
N LEU A 73 6.34 25.25 6.58
CA LEU A 73 5.09 24.50 6.40
C LEU A 73 3.84 25.39 6.61
N LYS A 74 3.89 26.37 7.51
CA LYS A 74 2.81 27.34 7.71
C LYS A 74 2.52 28.20 6.48
N GLU A 75 3.55 28.56 5.72
CA GLU A 75 3.44 29.34 4.48
C GLU A 75 2.83 28.47 3.37
N VAL A 76 3.25 27.20 3.29
CA VAL A 76 2.70 26.19 2.37
C VAL A 76 1.21 25.98 2.64
N ILE A 77 0.82 25.81 3.90
CA ILE A 77 -0.57 25.67 4.31
C ILE A 77 -1.37 26.93 3.95
N LYS A 78 -0.84 28.11 4.27
CA LYS A 78 -1.49 29.39 3.95
C LYS A 78 -1.70 29.55 2.44
N PHE A 79 -0.72 29.18 1.62
CA PHE A 79 -0.82 29.22 0.17
C PHE A 79 -2.05 28.44 -0.33
N ILE A 80 -2.26 27.21 0.16
CA ILE A 80 -3.39 26.37 -0.21
C ILE A 80 -4.72 26.96 0.31
N ILE A 81 -4.76 27.44 1.55
CA ILE A 81 -5.97 28.03 2.14
C ILE A 81 -6.43 29.26 1.36
N ASP A 82 -5.51 30.18 1.04
CA ASP A 82 -5.81 31.42 0.31
C ASP A 82 -6.35 31.14 -1.11
N ARG A 83 -6.01 29.98 -1.68
CA ARG A 83 -6.40 29.56 -3.03
C ARG A 83 -7.55 28.57 -3.02
N SER A 84 -7.95 28.04 -1.87
CA SER A 84 -9.05 27.08 -1.77
C SER A 84 -10.36 27.80 -2.03
N SER A 85 -11.03 27.49 -3.14
CA SER A 85 -12.36 28.03 -3.44
C SER A 85 -13.44 27.03 -3.00
N LYS A 86 -14.59 27.55 -2.54
CA LYS A 86 -15.76 26.70 -2.21
C LYS A 86 -16.61 26.35 -3.45
N ILE A 87 -16.12 26.67 -4.64
CA ILE A 87 -16.90 26.64 -5.89
C ILE A 87 -16.51 25.44 -6.74
N GLN A 88 -15.20 25.19 -6.91
CA GLN A 88 -14.68 24.14 -7.77
C GLN A 88 -13.70 23.27 -6.99
N LYS A 89 -13.77 21.95 -7.22
CA LYS A 89 -12.77 21.03 -6.69
C LYS A 89 -11.41 21.31 -7.32
N LYS A 90 -10.34 21.25 -6.51
CA LYS A 90 -8.96 21.42 -6.92
C LYS A 90 -8.17 20.13 -6.66
N LEU A 91 -7.19 19.85 -7.52
CA LEU A 91 -6.20 18.80 -7.30
C LEU A 91 -4.97 19.46 -6.69
N VAL A 92 -4.63 19.09 -5.46
CA VAL A 92 -3.41 19.54 -4.79
C VAL A 92 -2.38 18.43 -4.95
N ILE A 93 -1.29 18.69 -5.65
CA ILE A 93 -0.20 17.74 -5.87
C ILE A 93 0.98 18.12 -4.99
N ILE A 94 1.53 17.15 -4.28
CA ILE A 94 2.79 17.26 -3.54
C ILE A 94 3.77 16.30 -4.20
N ASP A 95 4.85 16.84 -4.75
CA ASP A 95 5.86 16.08 -5.48
C ASP A 95 6.69 15.16 -4.57
N SER A 96 6.91 15.52 -3.31
CA SER A 96 7.65 14.70 -2.37
C SER A 96 7.30 14.98 -0.90
N LEU A 97 6.73 13.99 -0.21
CA LEU A 97 6.48 14.04 1.23
C LEU A 97 7.72 13.76 2.08
N ASN A 98 8.82 13.30 1.47
CA ASN A 98 10.05 12.94 2.19
C ASN A 98 10.73 14.15 2.86
N TYR A 99 10.43 15.37 2.42
CA TYR A 99 10.95 16.61 2.99
C TYR A 99 10.19 17.09 4.24
N ILE A 100 9.08 16.42 4.59
CA ILE A 100 8.26 16.79 5.74
C ILE A 100 8.66 15.93 6.94
N PRO A 101 8.95 16.52 8.11
CA PRO A 101 9.24 15.77 9.33
C PRO A 101 8.13 14.78 9.69
N CYS A 102 8.52 13.58 10.12
CA CYS A 102 7.59 12.47 10.36
C CYS A 102 6.49 12.82 11.39
N ASP A 103 6.86 13.58 12.42
CA ASP A 103 5.98 14.06 13.48
C ASP A 103 5.00 15.15 13.02
N GLU A 104 5.35 15.91 11.97
CA GLU A 104 4.50 16.97 11.40
C GLU A 104 3.58 16.46 10.26
N LEU A 105 3.86 15.29 9.67
CA LEU A 105 3.11 14.73 8.54
C LEU A 105 1.59 14.69 8.76
N THR A 106 1.14 14.20 9.92
CA THR A 106 -0.32 14.09 10.19
C THR A 106 -0.99 15.45 10.27
N SER A 107 -0.36 16.40 10.99
CA SER A 107 -0.87 17.76 11.15
C SER A 107 -0.91 18.47 9.80
N PHE A 108 0.18 18.38 9.04
CA PHE A 108 0.27 18.93 7.70
C PHE A 108 -0.81 18.38 6.78
N MET A 109 -0.95 17.07 6.65
CA MET A 109 -1.98 16.46 5.80
C MET A 109 -3.40 16.83 6.23
N SER A 110 -3.67 16.90 7.53
CA SER A 110 -4.98 17.31 8.05
C SER A 110 -5.37 18.74 7.67
N SER A 111 -4.38 19.64 7.56
CA SER A 111 -4.59 21.04 7.18
C SER A 111 -4.86 21.27 5.69
N LEU A 112 -4.39 20.35 4.84
CA LEU A 112 -4.54 20.43 3.38
C LEU A 112 -5.85 19.81 2.90
N VAL A 113 -6.31 18.76 3.58
CA VAL A 113 -7.52 18.03 3.23
C VAL A 113 -8.75 18.91 3.48
N SER A 114 -9.52 19.15 2.42
CA SER A 114 -10.80 19.87 2.50
C SER A 114 -11.83 19.22 1.57
N PRO A 115 -13.14 19.48 1.73
CA PRO A 115 -14.16 18.94 0.82
C PRO A 115 -13.98 19.34 -0.66
N PHE A 116 -13.23 20.42 -0.91
CA PHE A 116 -12.97 20.97 -2.23
C PHE A 116 -11.54 20.70 -2.72
N ASN A 117 -10.68 20.11 -1.89
CA ASN A 117 -9.31 19.76 -2.27
C ASN A 117 -9.15 18.24 -2.22
N THR A 118 -8.74 17.65 -3.34
CA THR A 118 -8.21 16.29 -3.36
C THR A 118 -6.71 16.37 -3.37
N VAL A 119 -6.06 15.80 -2.35
CA VAL A 119 -4.61 15.78 -2.23
C VAL A 119 -4.07 14.50 -2.87
N LEU A 120 -3.11 14.64 -3.77
CA LEU A 120 -2.29 13.58 -4.35
C LEU A 120 -0.84 13.86 -3.91
N ALA A 121 -0.24 12.98 -3.13
CA ALA A 121 1.10 13.21 -2.62
C ALA A 121 1.99 12.01 -2.88
N VAL A 122 3.23 12.25 -3.28
CA VAL A 122 4.21 11.21 -3.55
C VAL A 122 5.09 10.98 -2.32
N TYR A 123 5.46 9.74 -2.08
CA TYR A 123 6.48 9.34 -1.12
C TYR A 123 7.46 8.38 -1.80
N HIS A 124 8.74 8.76 -1.83
CA HIS A 124 9.80 7.94 -2.39
C HIS A 124 10.25 6.90 -1.36
N SER A 125 10.02 5.63 -1.68
CA SER A 125 10.34 4.50 -0.80
C SER A 125 11.84 4.30 -0.58
N ASN A 126 12.69 4.64 -1.55
CA ASN A 126 14.15 4.51 -1.43
C ASN A 126 14.84 5.69 -0.74
N CYS A 127 14.10 6.75 -0.40
CA CYS A 127 14.69 7.89 0.29
C CYS A 127 14.86 7.55 1.79
N PRO A 128 16.07 7.71 2.36
CA PRO A 128 16.31 7.40 3.76
C PRO A 128 15.47 8.31 4.66
N SER A 129 14.87 7.74 5.70
CA SER A 129 14.09 8.51 6.67
C SER A 129 14.54 8.20 8.09
N PRO A 130 14.65 9.20 8.98
CA PRO A 130 15.00 8.98 10.37
C PRO A 130 13.85 8.23 11.06
N GLN A 131 14.17 7.10 11.70
CA GLN A 131 13.21 6.37 12.51
C GLN A 131 13.19 6.94 13.93
N LEU A 132 12.06 7.53 14.31
CA LEU A 132 11.84 7.99 15.68
C LEU A 132 11.49 6.79 16.57
N THR A 133 12.08 6.73 17.76
CA THR A 133 11.79 5.67 18.74
C THR A 133 10.31 5.68 19.13
N ASN A 134 9.66 4.52 19.14
CA ASN A 134 8.23 4.36 19.45
C ASN A 134 7.25 5.12 18.53
N TYR A 135 7.71 5.58 17.36
CA TYR A 135 6.87 6.20 16.35
C TYR A 135 6.82 5.31 15.10
N PRO A 136 5.68 5.23 14.38
CA PRO A 136 5.62 4.49 13.12
C PRO A 136 6.59 5.06 12.07
N SER A 137 7.02 4.23 11.13
CA SER A 137 7.75 4.73 9.96
C SER A 137 6.87 5.69 9.14
N PRO A 138 7.47 6.69 8.45
CA PRO A 138 6.69 7.65 7.65
C PRO A 138 5.76 6.96 6.66
N LEU A 139 6.23 5.93 5.97
CA LEU A 139 5.42 5.15 5.03
C LEU A 139 4.25 4.44 5.71
N SER A 140 4.45 3.87 6.91
CA SER A 140 3.36 3.23 7.67
C SER A 140 2.30 4.24 8.08
N LEU A 141 2.72 5.42 8.55
CA LEU A 141 1.85 6.51 8.94
C LEU A 141 1.05 7.05 7.75
N LEU A 142 1.72 7.31 6.63
CA LEU A 142 1.09 7.79 5.39
C LEU A 142 0.08 6.78 4.86
N ASN A 143 0.43 5.50 4.82
CA ASN A 143 -0.50 4.44 4.48
C ASN A 143 -1.69 4.39 5.43
N TYR A 144 -1.50 4.66 6.72
CA TYR A 144 -2.58 4.68 7.72
C TYR A 144 -3.55 5.84 7.53
N ILE A 145 -3.09 7.03 7.14
CA ILE A 145 -3.97 8.20 6.93
C ILE A 145 -4.52 8.30 5.50
N ALA A 146 -3.88 7.66 4.52
CA ALA A 146 -4.33 7.66 3.12
C ALA A 146 -5.70 7.01 2.93
N SER A 147 -6.54 7.62 2.10
CA SER A 147 -7.82 7.05 1.66
C SER A 147 -7.63 5.99 0.58
N ALA A 148 -6.69 6.24 -0.32
CA ALA A 148 -6.17 5.29 -1.29
C ALA A 148 -4.65 5.45 -1.41
N ALA A 149 -3.96 4.35 -1.64
CA ALA A 149 -2.52 4.29 -1.90
C ALA A 149 -2.28 3.61 -3.25
N PHE A 150 -1.32 4.14 -4.00
CA PHE A 150 -0.96 3.73 -5.35
C PHE A 150 0.54 3.41 -5.36
N TYR A 151 0.89 2.13 -5.48
CA TYR A 151 2.28 1.69 -5.54
C TYR A 151 2.65 1.47 -7.00
N VAL A 152 3.75 2.09 -7.41
CA VAL A 152 4.23 2.09 -8.79
C VAL A 152 5.47 1.20 -8.88
N GLU A 153 5.40 0.16 -9.70
CA GLU A 153 6.45 -0.85 -9.86
C GLU A 153 6.72 -1.06 -11.34
N PRO A 154 7.97 -1.29 -11.78
CA PRO A 154 8.26 -1.60 -13.18
C PRO A 154 7.56 -2.91 -13.62
N GLU A 155 7.27 -3.04 -14.92
CA GLU A 155 6.71 -4.27 -15.50
C GLU A 155 7.84 -5.18 -16.02
N ASN A 156 7.78 -6.50 -15.84
CA ASN A 156 8.77 -7.48 -16.32
C ASN A 156 10.17 -7.36 -15.66
N VAL A 157 10.23 -7.38 -14.33
CA VAL A 157 11.50 -7.62 -13.63
C VAL A 157 11.72 -9.13 -13.61
N GLU A 158 12.80 -9.62 -14.25
CA GLU A 158 13.10 -11.06 -14.31
C GLU A 158 13.50 -11.61 -12.94
N ASP A 159 14.37 -10.88 -12.23
CA ASP A 159 14.84 -11.21 -10.88
C ASP A 159 14.68 -9.98 -9.97
N GLU A 160 13.68 -10.02 -9.11
CA GLU A 160 13.34 -8.93 -8.20
C GLU A 160 14.41 -8.72 -7.13
N GLU A 161 15.02 -9.79 -6.62
CA GLU A 161 16.02 -9.74 -5.53
C GLU A 161 17.35 -9.16 -6.01
N ASP A 162 17.81 -9.61 -7.18
CA ASP A 162 19.01 -9.07 -7.83
C ASP A 162 18.82 -7.60 -8.21
N ASN A 163 17.63 -7.24 -8.71
CA ASN A 163 17.30 -5.86 -9.01
C ASN A 163 17.30 -5.01 -7.72
N GLU A 164 16.63 -5.44 -6.66
CA GLU A 164 16.63 -4.73 -5.38
C GLU A 164 18.04 -4.53 -4.82
N THR A 165 18.87 -5.58 -4.86
CA THR A 165 20.27 -5.52 -4.42
C THR A 165 21.08 -4.52 -5.25
N SER A 166 20.85 -4.48 -6.57
CA SER A 166 21.52 -3.55 -7.49
C SER A 166 21.09 -2.12 -7.21
N ILE A 167 19.79 -1.85 -7.07
CA ILE A 167 19.25 -0.53 -6.72
C ILE A 167 19.76 -0.03 -5.37
N ASN A 168 19.83 -0.91 -4.35
CA ASN A 168 20.37 -0.57 -3.04
C ASN A 168 21.86 -0.17 -3.09
N LYS A 169 22.61 -0.72 -4.05
CA LYS A 169 24.00 -0.34 -4.35
C LYS A 169 24.11 0.83 -5.34
N LEU A 170 22.98 1.42 -5.76
CA LEU A 170 22.89 2.43 -6.80
C LEU A 170 23.48 1.98 -8.16
N ILE A 171 23.44 0.67 -8.41
CA ILE A 171 23.79 0.05 -9.68
C ILE A 171 22.49 -0.08 -10.48
N LEU A 172 22.23 0.89 -11.35
CA LEU A 172 20.99 0.92 -12.14
C LEU A 172 21.14 0.04 -13.41
N PRO A 173 20.34 -1.03 -13.57
CA PRO A 173 20.41 -1.87 -14.75
C PRO A 173 19.98 -1.09 -16.01
N ILE A 174 20.82 -1.16 -17.06
CA ILE A 174 20.60 -0.47 -18.34
C ILE A 174 19.57 -1.21 -19.22
N GLN A 175 19.42 -2.53 -19.01
CA GLN A 175 18.59 -3.42 -19.85
C GLN A 175 17.17 -3.64 -19.30
N GLY A 176 16.79 -2.96 -18.21
CA GLY A 176 15.48 -3.10 -17.57
C GLY A 176 14.43 -2.12 -18.09
N THR A 177 13.16 -2.41 -17.78
CA THR A 177 11.98 -1.55 -17.99
C THR A 177 11.85 -0.45 -16.93
N LEU A 178 12.95 -0.10 -16.25
CA LEU A 178 12.94 0.92 -15.20
C LEU A 178 12.41 2.25 -15.74
N ASN A 179 11.54 2.89 -14.97
CA ASN A 179 10.89 4.14 -15.34
C ASN A 179 10.22 4.09 -16.73
N GLY A 180 9.69 2.92 -17.11
CA GLY A 180 8.96 2.72 -18.34
C GLY A 180 7.59 3.42 -18.35
N GLN A 181 7.06 3.68 -19.54
CA GLN A 181 5.66 4.15 -19.72
C GLN A 181 4.63 3.05 -19.45
N LYS A 182 5.08 1.79 -19.50
CA LYS A 182 4.34 0.61 -19.08
C LYS A 182 4.88 0.14 -17.74
N PHE A 183 4.01 0.06 -16.74
CA PHE A 183 4.39 -0.28 -15.38
C PHE A 183 3.23 -0.97 -14.65
N THR A 184 3.53 -1.64 -13.55
CA THR A 184 2.54 -2.25 -12.67
C THR A 184 2.07 -1.22 -11.64
N LEU A 185 0.75 -1.07 -11.51
CA LEU A 185 0.11 -0.22 -10.53
C LEU A 185 -0.69 -1.06 -9.53
N LYS A 186 -0.27 -1.04 -8.26
CA LYS A 186 -1.03 -1.64 -7.16
C LYS A 186 -1.80 -0.56 -6.41
N MET A 187 -3.13 -0.61 -6.51
CA MET A 187 -4.06 0.28 -5.82
C MET A 187 -4.61 -0.39 -4.56
N ILE A 188 -4.40 0.23 -3.41
CA ILE A 188 -5.02 -0.14 -2.13
C ILE A 188 -6.01 0.95 -1.74
N LYS A 189 -7.28 0.60 -1.54
CA LYS A 189 -8.34 1.53 -1.15
C LYS A 189 -9.02 1.12 0.13
N LYS A 190 -9.15 2.05 1.08
CA LYS A 190 -9.93 1.81 2.31
C LYS A 190 -11.42 2.07 2.08
N LYS A 191 -12.25 1.16 2.55
CA LYS A 191 -13.70 1.33 2.58
C LYS A 191 -14.12 2.07 3.84
N LYS A 192 -15.34 2.62 3.79
CA LYS A 192 -16.04 3.14 4.98
C LYS A 192 -16.19 2.10 6.09
N SER A 193 -16.19 0.81 5.75
CA SER A 193 -16.24 -0.29 6.72
C SER A 193 -14.89 -0.61 7.38
N GLY A 194 -13.82 0.15 7.09
CA GLY A 194 -12.45 -0.11 7.57
C GLY A 194 -11.66 -1.16 6.77
N LYS A 195 -12.33 -2.06 6.03
CA LYS A 195 -11.69 -3.05 5.17
C LYS A 195 -11.01 -2.40 3.95
N ALA A 196 -9.86 -2.90 3.54
CA ALA A 196 -9.18 -2.46 2.31
C ALA A 196 -9.52 -3.36 1.11
N TRP A 197 -9.60 -2.75 -0.07
CA TRP A 197 -9.53 -3.44 -1.36
C TRP A 197 -8.14 -3.27 -1.95
N GLN A 198 -7.61 -4.33 -2.55
CA GLN A 198 -6.38 -4.30 -3.31
C GLN A 198 -6.66 -4.75 -4.74
N HIS A 199 -6.15 -3.99 -5.71
CA HIS A 199 -6.23 -4.27 -7.13
C HIS A 199 -4.91 -3.94 -7.79
N GLU A 200 -4.49 -4.76 -8.74
CA GLU A 200 -3.27 -4.55 -9.52
C GLU A 200 -3.62 -4.40 -10.99
N PHE A 201 -2.88 -3.53 -11.68
CA PHE A 201 -3.12 -3.17 -13.08
C PHE A 201 -1.79 -3.11 -13.82
N SER A 202 -1.74 -3.62 -15.04
CA SER A 202 -0.75 -3.19 -16.04
C SER A 202 -1.24 -1.86 -16.58
N PHE A 203 -0.39 -0.84 -16.41
CA PHE A 203 -0.68 0.55 -16.67
C PHE A 203 0.15 1.01 -17.86
N ASP A 204 -0.50 1.45 -18.94
CA ASP A 204 0.18 2.02 -20.12
C ASP A 204 -0.18 3.51 -20.24
N SER A 205 0.78 4.36 -19.90
CA SER A 205 0.63 5.82 -19.92
C SER A 205 0.55 6.41 -21.33
N LYS A 206 1.07 5.71 -22.35
CA LYS A 206 1.02 6.19 -23.74
C LYS A 206 -0.35 5.96 -24.37
N MET A 207 -0.94 4.80 -24.07
CA MET A 207 -2.24 4.40 -24.59
C MET A 207 -3.39 4.82 -23.68
N HIS A 208 -3.11 5.38 -22.50
CA HIS A 208 -4.08 5.65 -21.43
C HIS A 208 -4.94 4.42 -21.12
N SER A 209 -4.31 3.23 -21.10
CA SER A 209 -5.01 1.95 -20.97
C SER A 209 -4.61 1.23 -19.68
N TYR A 210 -5.60 0.68 -18.99
CA TYR A 210 -5.42 0.04 -17.68
C TYR A 210 -6.00 -1.37 -17.74
N VAL A 211 -5.13 -2.37 -17.68
CA VAL A 211 -5.52 -3.78 -17.74
C VAL A 211 -5.37 -4.40 -16.36
N PRO A 212 -6.44 -4.92 -15.74
CA PRO A 212 -6.34 -5.50 -14.41
C PRO A 212 -5.54 -6.79 -14.45
N LEU A 213 -4.50 -6.87 -13.63
CA LEU A 213 -3.71 -8.08 -13.43
C LEU A 213 -4.51 -9.04 -12.55
N ARG A 214 -4.70 -10.26 -13.03
CA ARG A 214 -5.23 -11.33 -12.20
C ARG A 214 -4.06 -11.84 -11.37
N LYS A 215 -4.07 -11.60 -10.06
CA LYS A 215 -3.42 -12.57 -9.18
C LYS A 215 -4.12 -13.89 -9.42
N ALA A 216 -3.39 -14.93 -9.77
CA ALA A 216 -3.84 -16.27 -9.47
C ALA A 216 -4.24 -16.21 -7.99
N LYS A 217 -5.54 -16.29 -7.71
CA LYS A 217 -5.96 -16.61 -6.36
C LYS A 217 -5.22 -17.88 -6.04
N GLY A 218 -4.49 -17.93 -4.92
CA GLY A 218 -3.90 -19.17 -4.42
C GLY A 218 -4.94 -20.27 -4.56
N SER A 219 -4.72 -21.09 -5.57
CA SER A 219 -5.39 -22.36 -5.76
C SER A 219 -4.65 -23.26 -4.79
N THR A 220 -5.23 -23.44 -3.61
CA THR A 220 -4.96 -24.61 -2.78
C THR A 220 -5.23 -25.94 -3.51
N GLU A 221 -5.62 -25.91 -4.78
CA GLU A 221 -5.75 -27.06 -5.67
C GLU A 221 -4.52 -27.23 -6.60
N ASP A 222 -3.80 -26.15 -6.96
CA ASP A 222 -2.62 -26.24 -7.85
C ASP A 222 -1.31 -26.45 -7.07
N ASP A 223 -1.24 -26.00 -5.81
CA ASP A 223 -0.08 -26.24 -4.94
C ASP A 223 0.12 -27.74 -4.67
N ASP A 224 -0.97 -28.49 -4.52
CA ASP A 224 -0.95 -29.95 -4.34
C ASP A 224 -0.48 -30.69 -5.62
N GLU A 225 -0.74 -30.15 -6.82
CA GLU A 225 -0.23 -30.69 -8.07
C GLU A 225 1.25 -30.32 -8.29
N LEU A 226 1.66 -29.09 -7.98
CA LEU A 226 3.05 -28.63 -8.05
C LEU A 226 3.97 -29.37 -7.07
N LEU A 227 3.49 -29.64 -5.84
CA LEU A 227 4.24 -30.40 -4.82
C LEU A 227 4.41 -31.89 -5.18
N LYS A 228 3.51 -32.43 -6.01
CA LYS A 228 3.49 -33.83 -6.43
C LYS A 228 4.64 -34.18 -7.37
N ASP A 229 5.09 -33.21 -8.17
CA ASP A 229 6.20 -33.39 -9.11
C ASP A 229 7.57 -33.05 -8.49
N LEU A 230 7.58 -32.36 -7.35
CA LEU A 230 8.80 -31.97 -6.62
C LEU A 230 9.24 -33.00 -5.56
N THR A 231 8.34 -33.92 -5.13
CA THR A 231 8.62 -34.87 -4.05
C THR A 231 8.19 -36.29 -4.43
N THR A 232 8.99 -37.30 -4.09
CA THR A 232 8.65 -38.72 -4.33
C THR A 232 7.64 -39.30 -3.34
N PHE A 233 7.25 -38.52 -2.32
CA PHE A 233 6.28 -38.89 -1.31
C PHE A 233 5.04 -38.00 -1.42
N ASN A 234 3.85 -38.60 -1.46
CA ASN A 234 2.61 -37.84 -1.52
C ASN A 234 2.34 -37.17 -0.15
N LEU A 235 2.55 -35.85 -0.08
CA LEU A 235 2.33 -35.04 1.12
C LEU A 235 0.84 -34.61 1.29
N GLY A 236 0.00 -34.79 0.26
CA GLY A 236 -1.42 -34.46 0.31
C GLY A 236 -2.26 -35.52 1.00
N THR A 237 -3.34 -35.12 1.68
CA THR A 237 -4.30 -36.07 2.26
C THR A 237 -5.16 -36.69 1.16
N SER A 238 -5.26 -38.01 1.12
CA SER A 238 -6.19 -38.69 0.21
C SER A 238 -7.64 -38.30 0.53
N SER A 239 -8.51 -38.28 -0.48
CA SER A 239 -9.94 -38.04 -0.33
C SER A 239 -10.58 -38.91 0.77
N LYS A 240 -10.11 -40.17 0.92
CA LYS A 240 -10.55 -41.08 1.98
C LYS A 240 -10.08 -40.66 3.39
N GLN A 241 -8.88 -40.11 3.51
CA GLN A 241 -8.32 -39.62 4.79
C GLN A 241 -9.00 -38.32 5.22
N ARG A 242 -9.30 -37.43 4.27
CA ARG A 242 -10.03 -36.19 4.53
C ARG A 242 -11.43 -36.46 5.04
N LEU A 243 -12.16 -37.37 4.38
CA LEU A 243 -13.50 -37.79 4.79
C LEU A 243 -13.49 -38.48 6.17
N ALA A 244 -12.48 -39.29 6.45
CA ALA A 244 -12.31 -39.91 7.76
C ALA A 244 -12.06 -38.85 8.84
N LYS A 245 -11.22 -37.84 8.58
CA LYS A 245 -10.96 -36.73 9.51
C LYS A 245 -12.23 -35.92 9.80
N GLU A 246 -13.05 -35.66 8.78
CA GLU A 246 -14.32 -34.92 8.93
C GLU A 246 -15.40 -35.72 9.68
N GLN A 247 -15.33 -37.05 9.64
CA GLN A 247 -16.23 -37.96 10.38
C GLN A 247 -15.74 -38.32 11.79
N VAL A 248 -14.56 -37.85 12.20
CA VAL A 248 -14.06 -38.05 13.56
C VAL A 248 -14.75 -37.05 14.48
N GLU A 249 -15.74 -37.55 15.21
CA GLU A 249 -16.48 -36.79 16.21
C GLU A 249 -15.63 -36.68 17.48
N LEU A 250 -15.24 -35.45 17.84
CA LEU A 250 -14.45 -35.19 19.04
C LEU A 250 -15.40 -34.95 20.23
N PRO A 251 -15.28 -35.70 21.34
CA PRO A 251 -16.27 -35.74 22.43
C PRO A 251 -16.50 -34.42 23.20
N PHE A 252 -15.76 -33.34 22.90
CA PHE A 252 -15.90 -32.03 23.57
C PHE A 252 -16.00 -30.84 22.61
N MET A 253 -16.19 -31.06 21.31
CA MET A 253 -16.26 -29.98 20.33
C MET A 253 -17.56 -29.15 20.41
N GLU A 254 -18.67 -29.73 20.87
CA GLU A 254 -19.93 -29.01 21.03
C GLU A 254 -19.89 -27.96 22.16
N ALA A 255 -19.04 -28.15 23.17
CA ALA A 255 -18.90 -27.19 24.27
C ALA A 255 -18.35 -25.83 23.80
N GLN A 256 -17.58 -25.79 22.70
CA GLN A 256 -17.12 -24.55 22.06
C GLN A 256 -18.16 -23.94 21.11
N ALA A 257 -19.12 -24.73 20.58
CA ALA A 257 -20.10 -24.24 19.63
C ALA A 257 -21.27 -23.50 20.32
N GLU A 258 -21.76 -24.00 21.46
CA GLU A 258 -22.88 -23.35 22.18
C GLU A 258 -22.43 -22.30 23.21
N LEU A 259 -21.32 -22.52 23.94
CA LEU A 259 -20.82 -21.54 24.92
C LEU A 259 -19.84 -20.49 24.32
N GLY A 260 -19.29 -20.74 23.12
CA GLY A 260 -18.21 -19.93 22.53
C GLY A 260 -18.63 -18.65 21.81
N LYS A 261 -19.91 -18.22 21.90
CA LYS A 261 -20.35 -16.95 21.29
C LYS A 261 -19.98 -15.69 22.09
N VAL A 262 -19.50 -15.87 23.33
CA VAL A 262 -18.93 -14.78 24.14
C VAL A 262 -17.51 -15.21 24.50
N GLY A 263 -16.52 -14.53 23.93
CA GLY A 263 -15.11 -14.88 24.08
C GLY A 263 -14.69 -14.98 25.55
N GLY A 264 -14.52 -16.21 26.03
CA GLY A 264 -13.86 -16.50 27.29
C GLY A 264 -12.36 -16.51 27.06
N ALA A 265 -11.65 -15.52 27.60
CA ALA A 265 -10.21 -15.59 27.74
C ALA A 265 -9.85 -16.78 28.62
N ILE A 266 -9.08 -17.73 28.10
CA ILE A 266 -8.49 -18.80 28.91
C ILE A 266 -7.35 -18.15 29.69
N VAL A 267 -7.62 -17.81 30.95
CA VAL A 267 -6.59 -17.32 31.87
C VAL A 267 -6.04 -18.54 32.60
N TYR A 268 -4.79 -18.87 32.32
CA TYR A 268 -4.05 -19.84 33.10
C TYR A 268 -3.87 -19.28 34.52
N GLN A 269 -4.43 -19.97 35.52
CA GLN A 269 -4.16 -19.72 36.94
C GLN A 269 -3.12 -20.74 37.38
N PHE A 270 -1.97 -20.26 37.83
CA PHE A 270 -0.97 -21.11 38.47
C PHE A 270 -1.59 -21.80 39.69
N GLU A 271 -1.63 -23.12 39.68
CA GLU A 271 -2.00 -23.90 40.86
C GLU A 271 -0.84 -23.85 41.87
N LYS A 272 -1.18 -23.79 43.16
CA LYS A 272 -0.18 -23.66 44.24
C LYS A 272 0.62 -24.95 44.47
N ASP A 273 0.18 -26.04 43.86
CA ASP A 273 0.79 -27.37 43.91
C ASP A 273 1.40 -27.74 42.54
N ASP A 274 1.80 -26.73 41.74
CA ASP A 274 2.61 -26.96 40.54
C ASP A 274 4.07 -26.99 40.97
N ASP A 275 4.52 -28.18 41.37
CA ASP A 275 5.90 -28.49 41.74
C ASP A 275 6.79 -28.33 40.50
N TYR A 276 7.20 -27.10 40.23
CA TYR A 276 8.39 -26.80 39.44
C TYR A 276 9.55 -27.57 40.09
N ASP A 277 9.89 -28.75 39.54
CA ASP A 277 11.10 -29.44 39.93
C ASP A 277 12.28 -28.62 39.39
N GLU A 278 13.18 -28.20 40.27
CA GLU A 278 14.41 -27.47 39.89
C GLU A 278 15.41 -28.38 39.13
N GLU A 279 14.96 -29.49 38.56
CA GLU A 279 15.79 -30.47 37.87
C GLU A 279 15.23 -30.76 36.48
N ASP A 280 15.05 -29.71 35.67
CA ASP A 280 14.96 -29.85 34.21
C ASP A 280 16.37 -30.14 33.67
N PRO A 281 16.67 -31.37 33.22
CA PRO A 281 18.01 -31.77 32.81
C PRO A 281 18.44 -31.19 31.46
N TYR A 282 17.65 -30.29 30.86
CA TYR A 282 17.93 -29.65 29.57
C TYR A 282 18.19 -28.13 29.68
N GLU A 283 18.79 -27.68 30.78
CA GLU A 283 19.57 -26.43 30.76
C GLU A 283 20.82 -26.67 29.87
N ASP A 284 20.65 -26.53 28.55
CA ASP A 284 21.73 -26.66 27.58
C ASP A 284 22.72 -25.50 27.79
N PRO A 285 23.98 -25.79 28.19
CA PRO A 285 24.96 -24.74 28.37
C PRO A 285 25.54 -24.40 27.00
N PHE A 286 25.12 -23.26 26.44
CA PHE A 286 25.88 -22.24 25.69
C PHE A 286 25.00 -21.42 24.74
#